data_AF-N4WSY3-F1
#
_entry.id   AF-N4WSY3-F1
#
_cell.length_a   1.000
_cell.length_b   1.000
_cell.length_c   1.000
_cell.angle_alpha   90.00
_cell.angle_beta   90.00
_cell.angle_gamma   90.00
#
_symmetry.space_group_name_H-M   'P 1'
#
loop_
_entity.id
_entity.type
_entity.pdbx_description
1 polymer ?
#
loop_
_entity_poly.entity_id
_entity_poly.type
_entity_poly.pdbx_seq_one_letter_code
_entity_poly.pdbx_strand_id
1 'polypeptide(L)' 'MTLGFIMLAVTIVCIIGIIREFKSQNMFGVFFSGLSTLVFGFFAIATLYWEIIRPLFES' A
#
# COMPACT_ATOMS: atom_id res chain seq x y z
N MET A 1 -6.20 12.19 -8.39
CA MET A 1 -5.84 11.02 -9.21
C MET A 1 -4.42 10.59 -8.90
N THR A 2 -3.47 11.54 -8.86
CA THR A 2 -2.04 11.29 -8.60
C THR A 2 -1.74 10.69 -7.22
N LEU A 3 -2.44 11.12 -6.16
CA LEU A 3 -2.24 10.66 -4.79
C LEU A 3 -2.51 9.16 -4.62
N GLY A 4 -3.60 8.65 -5.20
CA GLY A 4 -3.94 7.22 -5.14
C GLY A 4 -2.85 6.33 -5.76
N PHE A 5 -2.32 6.72 -6.92
CA PHE A 5 -1.22 5.99 -7.57
C PHE A 5 0.10 6.04 -6.79
N ILE A 6 0.43 7.19 -6.19
CA ILE A 6 1.63 7.32 -5.34
C ILE A 6 1.53 6.40 -4.12
N MET A 7 0.38 6.39 -3.42
CA MET A 7 0.15 5.51 -2.28
C MET A 7 0.22 4.03 -2.68
N LEU A 8 -0.28 3.69 -3.86
CA LEU A 8 -0.19 2.33 -4.40
C LEU A 8 1.28 1.93 -4.67
N ALA A 9 2.05 2.82 -5.30
CA ALA A 9 3.47 2.59 -5.56
C ALA A 9 4.27 2.40 -4.26
N VAL A 10 4.01 3.22 -3.25
CA VAL A 10 4.62 3.08 -1.91
C VAL A 10 4.23 1.74 -1.27
N THR A 11 2.96 1.34 -1.37
CA THR A 11 2.49 0.05 -0.87
C THR A 11 3.24 -1.12 -1.50
N ILE A 12 3.47 -1.09 -2.82
CA ILE A 12 4.24 -2.12 -3.53
C ILE A 12 5.68 -2.18 -3.01
N VAL A 13 6.31 -1.02 -2.79
CA VAL A 13 7.67 -0.96 -2.23
C VAL A 13 7.72 -1.53 -0.81
N CYS A 14 6.72 -1.23 0.04
CA CYS A 14 6.62 -1.81 1.38
C CYS A 14 6.42 -3.34 1.34
N ILE A 15 5.65 -3.87 0.39
CA ILE A 15 5.50 -5.33 0.20
C ILE A 15 6.85 -5.97 -0.15
N ILE A 16 7.61 -5.35 -1.06
CA ILE A 16 8.97 -5.80 -1.41
C ILE A 16 9.88 -5.71 -0.18
N GLY A 17 9.74 -4.65 0.63
CA GLY A 17 10.41 -4.47 1.90
C GLY A 17 10.18 -5.63 2.85
N ILE A 18 8.92 -6.06 3.05
CA ILE A 18 8.57 -7.22 3.90
C ILE A 18 9.35 -8.46 3.46
N ILE A 19 9.38 -8.76 2.16
CA ILE A 19 10.07 -9.95 1.63
C ILE A 19 11.58 -9.87 1.88
N ARG A 20 12.18 -8.69 1.69
CA ARG A 20 13.61 -8.45 1.92
C ARG A 20 13.99 -8.54 3.39
N GLU A 21 13.20 -7.90 4.25
CA GLU A 21 13.33 -7.89 5.70
C GLU A 21 13.20 -9.30 6.29
N PHE A 22 12.26 -10.08 5.76
CA PHE A 22 12.04 -11.47 6.16
C PHE A 22 13.23 -12.36 5.82
N LYS A 23 13.84 -12.16 4.64
CA LYS A 23 15.08 -12.85 4.24
C LYS A 23 16.28 -12.45 5.11
N SER A 24 16.33 -11.20 5.57
CA SER A 24 17.37 -10.70 6.46
C SER A 24 17.19 -11.13 7.94
N GLN A 25 16.14 -11.88 8.26
CA GLN A 25 15.74 -12.24 9.63
C GLN A 25 15.52 -11.03 10.55
N ASN A 26 15.28 -9.84 9.98
CA ASN A 26 15.06 -8.63 10.76
C ASN A 26 13.58 -8.52 11.14
N MET A 27 13.19 -9.18 12.24
CA MET A 27 11.78 -9.25 12.69
C MET A 27 11.17 -7.86 12.94
N PHE A 28 11.96 -6.89 13.41
CA PHE A 28 11.48 -5.52 13.64
C PHE A 28 11.09 -4.82 12.34
N GLY A 29 11.90 -4.92 11.29
CA GLY A 29 11.58 -4.26 10.03
C GLY A 29 10.57 -5.05 9.19
N VAL A 30 10.44 -6.37 9.37
CA VAL A 30 9.25 -7.11 8.89
C VAL A 30 7.99 -6.54 9.49
N PHE A 31 7.96 -6.31 10.81
CA PHE A 31 6.80 -5.75 11.50
C PHE A 31 6.52 -4.32 11.06
N PHE A 32 7.54 -3.47 10.95
CA PHE A 32 7.41 -2.08 10.52
C PHE A 32 6.96 -1.95 9.06
N SER A 33 7.57 -2.73 8.16
CA SER A 33 7.20 -2.77 6.75
C SER A 33 5.82 -3.40 6.55
N GLY A 34 5.45 -4.37 7.40
CA GLY A 34 4.13 -4.97 7.50
C GLY A 34 3.06 -3.94 7.86
N LEU A 35 3.25 -3.21 8.96
CA LEU A 35 2.37 -2.13 9.38
C LEU A 35 2.25 -1.03 8.32
N SER A 36 3.38 -0.64 7.74
CA SER A 36 3.40 0.37 6.67
C SER A 36 2.59 -0.09 5.46
N THR A 37 2.75 -1.35 5.03
CA THR A 37 1.96 -1.94 3.94
C THR A 37 0.47 -1.93 4.26
N LEU A 38 0.09 -2.22 5.49
CA LEU A 38 -1.31 -2.27 5.92
C LEU A 38 -1.95 -0.87 5.88
N VAL A 39 -1.26 0.13 6.43
CA VAL A 39 -1.72 1.52 6.43
C VAL A 39 -1.76 2.09 5.01
N PHE A 40 -0.64 2.04 4.29
CA PHE A 40 -0.57 2.60 2.93
C PHE A 40 -1.46 1.85 1.95
N GLY A 41 -1.58 0.52 2.08
CA GLY A 41 -2.46 -0.29 1.25
C GLY A 41 -3.94 0.04 1.48
N PHE A 42 -4.35 0.20 2.75
CA PHE A 42 -5.73 0.60 3.07
C PHE A 42 -6.06 1.97 2.48
N PHE A 43 -5.18 2.97 2.67
CA PHE A 43 -5.39 4.31 2.11
C PHE A 43 -5.32 4.35 0.58
N ALA A 44 -4.45 3.55 -0.05
CA ALA A 44 -4.36 3.45 -1.50
C ALA A 44 -5.67 2.91 -2.10
N ILE A 45 -6.22 1.83 -1.52
CA ILE A 45 -7.48 1.23 -1.96
C ILE A 45 -8.64 2.20 -1.76
N ALA A 46 -8.75 2.83 -0.58
CA ALA A 46 -9.81 3.80 -0.30
C ALA A 46 -9.79 4.98 -1.27
N THR A 47 -8.60 5.50 -1.59
CA THR A 47 -8.41 6.62 -2.52
C THR A 47 -8.78 6.23 -3.95
N LEU A 48 -8.28 5.07 -4.43
CA LEU A 48 -8.64 4.56 -5.76
C LEU A 48 -10.13 4.25 -5.88
N TYR A 49 -10.74 3.74 -4.81
CA TYR A 49 -12.17 3.46 -4.78
C TYR A 49 -12.98 4.75 -4.93
N TRP A 50 -12.60 5.80 -4.19
CA TRP A 50 -13.29 7.09 -4.25
C TRP A 50 -13.10 7.80 -5.59
N GLU A 51 -11.88 7.81 -6.13
CA GLU A 51 -11.56 8.56 -7.34
C GLU A 51 -11.95 7.85 -8.63
N ILE A 52 -11.84 6.52 -8.70
CA ILE A 52 -12.02 5.76 -9.93
C ILE A 52 -13.29 4.93 -9.89
N ILE A 53 -13.52 4.14 -8.83
CA ILE A 53 -14.65 3.20 -8.79
C ILE A 53 -15.98 3.93 -8.58
N ARG A 54 -16.07 4.86 -7.62
CA ARG A 54 -17.32 5.56 -7.29
C ARG A 54 -17.94 6.28 -8.50
N PRO A 55 -17.22 7.10 -9.28
CA PRO A 55 -17.80 7.75 -10.46
C PRO A 55 -18.11 6.81 -11.62
N LEU A 56 -17.47 5.64 -11.69
CA LEU A 56 -17.72 4.63 -12.74
C LEU A 56 -19.04 3.86 -12.51
N PHE A 57 -19.51 3.78 -11.27
CA PHE A 57 -20.75 3.07 -10.90
C PHE A 57 -21.98 3.99 -10.87
N GLU A 58 -21.78 5.31 -10.86
CA GLU A 58 -22.83 6.34 -10.94
C GLU A 58 -23.00 6.94 -12.34
N SER A 59 -22.35 6.37 -13.37
CA SER A 59 -22.53 6.72 -14.80
C SER A 59 -23.38 5.68 -15.53
#